data_AF-A0A453GD63-F1
#
_entry.id   AF-A0A453GD63-F1
#
_cell.length_a   1.000
_cell.length_b   1.000
_cell.length_c   1.000
_cell.angle_alpha   90.00
_cell.angle_beta   90.00
_cell.angle_gamma   90.00
#
_symmetry.space_group_name_H-M   'P 1'
#
loop_
_entity.id
_entity.type
_entity.pdbx_description
1 polymer ?
#
loop_
_entity_poly.entity_id
_entity_poly.type
_entity_poly.pdbx_seq_one_letter_code
_entity_poly.pdbx_strand_id
1 'polypeptide(L)'
;ILHFIHMAWMDHSAYDLPEIVRRAKLMSTMEISTFLAENNTLPDNDGVDAIRVDAIGTCLRKIRETGYNVIGLCANVGRSIFELDSSLFNHALVADISIMEFDHLGKLIQLTFIPLVRYCPRERWDEWVLLLLEYLFFYCEDIFRYAWLSLIHEGRAKVPAFFGDLYGPEEKLKKLEVELLIKFTRSVSSLLKVLASEELNSGLPDLNCPKSDL
;
A
#
# COMPACT_ATOMS: atom_id res chain seq x y z
N ILE A 1 12.14 -9.00 -8.85
CA ILE A 1 12.18 -7.52 -8.93
C ILE A 1 11.35 -6.90 -7.81
N LEU A 2 10.04 -7.17 -7.70
CA LEU A 2 9.20 -6.59 -6.64
C LEU A 2 9.75 -6.84 -5.23
N HIS A 3 10.18 -8.07 -4.92
CA HIS A 3 10.84 -8.36 -3.64
C HIS A 3 12.04 -7.43 -3.37
N PHE A 4 12.94 -7.21 -4.35
CA PHE A 4 14.06 -6.28 -4.19
C PHE A 4 13.62 -4.82 -4.01
N ILE A 5 12.53 -4.42 -4.67
CA ILE A 5 11.95 -3.08 -4.49
C ILE A 5 11.35 -2.95 -3.09
N HIS A 6 10.65 -3.96 -2.58
CA HIS A 6 10.12 -3.95 -1.21
C HIS A 6 11.25 -3.96 -0.17
N MET A 7 12.26 -4.80 -0.36
CA MET A 7 13.46 -4.84 0.47
C MET A 7 14.23 -3.52 0.47
N ALA A 8 14.23 -2.78 -0.64
CA ALA A 8 14.83 -1.45 -0.68
C ALA A 8 14.16 -0.48 0.31
N TRP A 9 12.94 -0.77 0.78
CA TRP A 9 12.24 -0.02 1.81
C TRP A 9 12.60 -0.39 3.25
N MET A 10 13.30 -1.50 3.53
CA MET A 10 13.72 -1.91 4.89
C MET A 10 14.69 -0.91 5.54
N ASP A 11 14.54 -0.71 6.87
CA ASP A 11 15.41 0.16 7.68
C ASP A 11 16.79 -0.43 7.97
N HIS A 12 17.04 -1.65 7.52
CA HIS A 12 18.19 -2.38 8.01
C HIS A 12 19.44 -1.94 7.28
N SER A 13 20.49 -1.75 8.06
CA SER A 13 21.91 -1.74 7.72
C SER A 13 22.40 -2.92 6.86
N ALA A 14 21.50 -3.72 6.29
CA ALA A 14 21.77 -4.89 5.46
C ALA A 14 22.23 -4.51 4.05
N TYR A 15 21.97 -3.27 3.61
CA TYR A 15 22.43 -2.77 2.32
C TYR A 15 22.94 -1.34 2.46
N ASP A 16 24.22 -1.13 2.11
CA ASP A 16 24.81 0.19 1.88
C ASP A 16 24.18 0.79 0.60
N LEU A 17 22.91 1.16 0.68
CA LEU A 17 22.25 1.91 -0.39
C LEU A 17 22.93 3.27 -0.50
N PRO A 18 23.34 3.69 -1.72
CA PRO A 18 23.88 5.02 -1.92
C PRO A 18 22.91 6.08 -1.40
N GLU A 19 23.44 7.16 -0.81
CA GLU A 19 22.63 8.24 -0.19
C GLU A 19 21.56 8.79 -1.15
N ILE A 20 21.88 8.87 -2.44
CA ILE A 20 20.93 9.29 -3.47
C ILE A 20 19.70 8.36 -3.59
N VAL A 21 19.88 7.05 -3.39
CA VAL A 21 18.79 6.06 -3.39
C VAL A 21 18.00 6.13 -2.09
N ARG A 22 18.67 6.32 -0.94
CA ARG A 22 18.00 6.56 0.34
C ARG A 22 17.09 7.79 0.27
N ARG A 23 17.58 8.91 -0.27
CA ARG A 23 16.77 10.13 -0.46
C ARG A 23 15.66 9.94 -1.49
N ALA A 24 15.92 9.17 -2.55
CA ALA A 24 14.92 8.91 -3.59
C ALA A 24 13.74 8.05 -3.14
N LYS A 25 13.87 7.33 -2.02
CA LYS A 25 12.75 6.64 -1.38
C LYS A 25 11.74 7.62 -0.78
N LEU A 26 12.16 8.83 -0.39
CA LEU A 26 11.29 9.80 0.26
C LEU A 26 10.25 10.36 -0.73
N MET A 27 9.09 10.75 -0.20
CA MET A 27 8.07 11.45 -0.99
C MET A 27 8.65 12.73 -1.59
N SER A 28 8.57 12.90 -2.90
CA SER A 28 9.06 14.12 -3.54
C SER A 28 8.10 15.29 -3.35
N THR A 29 8.60 16.52 -3.54
CA THR A 29 7.78 17.75 -3.54
C THR A 29 6.57 17.63 -4.47
N MET A 30 6.77 17.03 -5.64
CA MET A 30 5.72 16.80 -6.62
C MET A 30 4.63 15.91 -6.05
N GLU A 31 4.99 14.82 -5.37
CA GLU A 31 4.02 13.93 -4.74
C GLU A 31 3.28 14.62 -3.60
N ILE A 32 3.98 15.34 -2.73
CA ILE A 32 3.35 16.14 -1.67
C ILE A 32 2.34 17.13 -2.29
N SER A 33 2.66 17.72 -3.44
CA SER A 33 1.75 18.64 -4.13
C SER A 33 0.47 17.97 -4.67
N THR A 34 0.49 16.64 -4.90
CA THR A 34 -0.73 15.90 -5.26
C THR A 34 -1.68 15.72 -4.08
N PHE A 35 -1.16 15.77 -2.84
CA PHE A 35 -1.96 15.70 -1.62
C PHE A 35 -2.34 17.10 -1.11
N LEU A 36 -1.43 18.06 -1.25
CA LEU A 36 -1.57 19.43 -0.81
C LEU A 36 -1.50 20.31 -2.06
N ALA A 37 -2.64 20.79 -2.56
CA ALA A 37 -2.79 21.53 -3.82
C ALA A 37 -2.03 22.90 -3.93
N GLU A 38 -0.93 23.08 -3.20
CA GLU A 38 -0.12 24.29 -3.10
C GLU A 38 1.31 24.04 -3.60
N ASN A 39 1.87 25.04 -4.30
CA ASN A 39 3.26 25.04 -4.74
C ASN A 39 4.21 24.98 -3.53
N ASN A 40 4.78 23.80 -3.26
CA ASN A 40 5.74 23.58 -2.20
C ASN A 40 7.13 23.37 -2.79
N THR A 41 7.95 24.42 -2.76
CA THR A 41 9.41 24.27 -2.80
C THR A 41 9.87 23.77 -1.44
N LEU A 42 10.24 22.48 -1.34
CA LEU A 42 11.14 22.03 -0.27
C LEU A 42 12.51 22.70 -0.49
N PRO A 43 13.28 22.97 0.59
CA PRO A 43 14.53 23.72 0.48
C PRO A 43 15.51 23.03 -0.48
N ASP A 44 16.15 23.87 -1.29
CA ASP A 44 17.12 23.50 -2.32
C ASP A 44 18.44 23.04 -1.68
N ASN A 45 18.83 21.81 -2.00
CA ASN A 45 20.17 21.22 -1.98
C ASN A 45 21.07 21.30 -0.71
N ASP A 46 21.17 20.15 -0.02
CA ASP A 46 22.34 19.77 0.80
C ASP A 46 23.47 19.14 -0.04
N GLY A 47 23.61 19.52 -1.32
CA GLY A 47 24.67 19.04 -2.23
C GLY A 47 24.39 17.70 -2.94
N VAL A 48 23.20 17.09 -2.78
CA VAL A 48 22.78 15.90 -3.54
C VAL A 48 21.86 16.31 -4.68
N ASP A 49 22.23 15.99 -5.93
CA ASP A 49 21.50 16.28 -7.17
C ASP A 49 19.99 15.95 -7.07
N ALA A 50 19.19 16.95 -6.70
CA ALA A 50 17.76 16.83 -6.43
C ALA A 50 16.97 16.35 -7.66
N ILE A 51 17.39 16.76 -8.86
CA ILE A 51 16.80 16.32 -10.12
C ILE A 51 16.99 14.81 -10.27
N ARG A 52 18.21 14.33 -10.01
CA ARG A 52 18.53 12.92 -10.08
C ARG A 52 17.84 12.10 -8.99
N VAL A 53 17.70 12.64 -7.77
CA VAL A 53 16.93 12.02 -6.68
C VAL A 53 15.47 11.83 -7.08
N ASP A 54 14.81 12.88 -7.59
CA ASP A 54 13.40 12.80 -8.02
C ASP A 54 13.21 11.83 -9.21
N ALA A 55 14.15 11.82 -10.16
CA ALA A 55 14.14 10.89 -11.27
C ALA A 55 14.27 9.42 -10.81
N ILE A 56 15.16 9.14 -9.84
CA ILE A 56 15.30 7.80 -9.26
C ILE A 56 14.03 7.42 -8.50
N GLY A 57 13.48 8.31 -7.67
CA GLY A 57 12.25 8.04 -6.90
C GLY A 57 11.08 7.74 -7.82
N THR A 58 10.91 8.54 -8.88
CA THR A 58 9.92 8.30 -9.93
C THR A 58 10.12 6.96 -10.63
N CYS A 59 11.36 6.58 -10.91
CA CYS A 59 11.67 5.29 -11.53
C CYS A 59 11.32 4.12 -10.61
N LEU A 60 11.72 4.16 -9.33
CA LEU A 60 11.40 3.12 -8.34
C LEU A 60 9.90 2.92 -8.20
N ARG A 61 9.13 4.02 -8.10
CA ARG A 61 7.66 3.97 -8.06
C ARG A 61 7.05 3.37 -9.31
N LYS A 62 7.53 3.76 -10.49
CA LYS A 62 7.05 3.20 -11.76
C LYS A 62 7.29 1.70 -11.83
N ILE A 63 8.50 1.23 -11.49
CA ILE A 63 8.83 -0.20 -11.46
C ILE A 63 7.87 -0.94 -10.52
N ARG A 64 7.65 -0.39 -9.32
CA ARG A 64 6.75 -0.94 -8.31
C ARG A 64 5.30 -1.06 -8.82
N GLU A 65 4.73 0.06 -9.27
CA GLU A 65 3.34 0.12 -9.73
C GLU A 65 3.11 -0.70 -10.99
N THR A 66 4.07 -0.74 -11.92
CA THR A 66 4.03 -1.64 -13.07
C THR A 66 4.02 -3.09 -12.62
N GLY A 67 4.85 -3.47 -11.64
CA GLY A 67 4.84 -4.83 -11.10
C GLY A 67 3.49 -5.22 -10.49
N TYR A 68 2.87 -4.33 -9.72
CA TYR A 68 1.54 -4.57 -9.15
C TYR A 68 0.47 -4.72 -10.21
N ASN A 69 0.49 -3.82 -11.21
CA ASN A 69 -0.44 -3.88 -12.34
C ASN A 69 -0.29 -5.18 -13.12
N VAL A 70 0.94 -5.65 -13.37
CA VAL A 70 1.16 -6.91 -14.07
C VAL A 70 0.53 -8.07 -13.30
N ILE A 71 0.74 -8.16 -11.99
CA ILE A 71 0.12 -9.21 -11.17
C ILE A 71 -1.42 -9.12 -11.20
N GLY A 72 -1.97 -7.91 -11.02
CA GLY A 72 -3.42 -7.70 -11.06
C GLY A 72 -4.04 -8.04 -12.42
N LEU A 73 -3.36 -7.68 -13.52
CA LEU A 73 -3.78 -8.04 -14.87
C LEU A 73 -3.70 -9.54 -15.11
N CYS A 74 -2.65 -10.21 -14.64
CA CYS A 74 -2.55 -11.66 -14.73
C CYS A 74 -3.71 -12.35 -13.99
N ALA A 75 -4.07 -11.89 -12.80
CA ALA A 75 -5.22 -12.40 -12.06
C ALA A 75 -6.54 -12.24 -12.83
N ASN A 76 -6.73 -11.11 -13.51
CA ASN A 76 -7.95 -10.81 -14.27
C ASN A 76 -8.04 -11.57 -15.61
N VAL A 77 -6.95 -11.61 -16.38
CA VAL A 77 -6.95 -12.10 -17.77
C VAL A 77 -6.68 -13.60 -17.86
N GLY A 78 -5.90 -14.17 -16.95
CA GLY A 78 -5.44 -15.55 -17.04
C GLY A 78 -5.65 -16.32 -15.75
N ARG A 79 -6.64 -17.23 -15.72
CA ARG A 79 -6.78 -18.19 -14.61
C ARG A 79 -5.53 -19.05 -14.40
N SER A 80 -4.66 -19.14 -15.40
CA SER A 80 -3.39 -19.87 -15.36
C SER A 80 -2.40 -19.35 -14.32
N ILE A 81 -2.49 -18.09 -13.87
CA ILE A 81 -1.62 -17.61 -12.78
C ILE A 81 -1.86 -18.41 -11.50
N PHE A 82 -3.10 -18.83 -11.24
CA PHE A 82 -3.48 -19.59 -10.05
C PHE A 82 -3.08 -21.07 -10.12
N GLU A 83 -2.55 -21.52 -11.26
CA GLU A 83 -1.93 -22.84 -11.39
C GLU A 83 -0.42 -22.83 -11.04
N LEU A 84 0.15 -21.65 -10.81
CA LEU A 84 1.52 -21.51 -10.33
C LEU A 84 1.59 -21.69 -8.82
N ASP A 85 2.81 -21.93 -8.31
CA ASP A 85 3.09 -21.95 -6.89
C ASP A 85 2.96 -20.54 -6.29
N SER A 86 2.04 -20.37 -5.34
CA SER A 86 1.76 -19.09 -4.69
C SER A 86 2.88 -18.65 -3.74
N SER A 87 3.76 -19.55 -3.30
CA SER A 87 4.78 -19.28 -2.28
C SER A 87 5.71 -18.13 -2.67
N LEU A 88 6.12 -18.06 -3.93
CA LEU A 88 6.96 -17.00 -4.47
C LEU A 88 6.24 -15.64 -4.47
N PHE A 89 4.94 -15.64 -4.75
CA PHE A 89 4.11 -14.42 -4.74
C PHE A 89 3.88 -13.94 -3.31
N ASN A 90 3.48 -14.85 -2.43
CA ASN A 90 3.27 -14.57 -1.02
C ASN A 90 4.53 -13.96 -0.40
N HIS A 91 5.68 -14.62 -0.57
CA HIS A 91 6.94 -14.10 -0.05
C HIS A 91 7.28 -12.72 -0.64
N ALA A 92 7.17 -12.53 -1.95
CA ALA A 92 7.51 -11.26 -2.57
C ALA A 92 6.57 -10.10 -2.18
N LEU A 93 5.29 -10.38 -1.93
CA LEU A 93 4.27 -9.34 -1.66
C LEU A 93 4.16 -8.97 -0.19
N VAL A 94 4.25 -9.95 0.73
CA VAL A 94 3.91 -9.72 2.15
C VAL A 94 5.09 -9.77 3.11
N ALA A 95 6.28 -10.24 2.68
CA ALA A 95 7.44 -10.32 3.57
C ALA A 95 7.78 -8.98 4.24
N ASP A 96 7.55 -7.88 3.52
CA ASP A 96 7.92 -6.53 3.95
C ASP A 96 6.69 -5.63 4.11
N ILE A 97 5.47 -6.15 4.33
CA ILE A 97 4.27 -5.29 4.42
C ILE A 97 4.37 -4.27 5.56
N SER A 98 4.98 -4.65 6.69
CA SER A 98 5.02 -3.86 7.93
C SER A 98 5.88 -2.61 7.84
N ILE A 99 6.71 -2.49 6.80
CA ILE A 99 7.64 -1.38 6.59
C ILE A 99 7.25 -0.49 5.40
N MET A 100 6.17 -0.82 4.69
CA MET A 100 5.69 -0.04 3.55
C MET A 100 4.91 1.19 4.03
N GLU A 101 5.13 2.33 3.36
CA GLU A 101 4.34 3.53 3.58
C GLU A 101 2.88 3.37 3.10
N PHE A 102 2.00 4.20 3.64
CA PHE A 102 0.55 4.15 3.36
C PHE A 102 0.19 4.27 1.88
N ASP A 103 0.87 5.14 1.12
CA ASP A 103 0.60 5.27 -0.32
C ASP A 103 1.00 4.00 -1.09
N HIS A 104 2.14 3.42 -0.73
CA HIS A 104 2.66 2.18 -1.32
C HIS A 104 1.73 1.02 -1.03
N LEU A 105 1.41 0.78 0.24
CA LEU A 105 0.53 -0.31 0.62
C LEU A 105 -0.88 -0.11 0.05
N GLY A 106 -1.38 1.12 0.02
CA GLY A 106 -2.63 1.46 -0.64
C GLY A 106 -2.64 1.07 -2.13
N LYS A 107 -1.57 1.39 -2.87
CA LYS A 107 -1.42 0.99 -4.28
C LYS A 107 -1.31 -0.52 -4.45
N LEU A 108 -0.57 -1.21 -3.58
CA LEU A 108 -0.51 -2.67 -3.57
C LEU A 108 -1.90 -3.29 -3.37
N ILE A 109 -2.70 -2.73 -2.45
CA ILE A 109 -4.08 -3.18 -2.24
C ILE A 109 -4.92 -3.00 -3.51
N GLN A 110 -4.91 -1.79 -4.07
CA GLN A 110 -5.77 -1.45 -5.22
C GLN A 110 -5.40 -2.24 -6.48
N LEU A 111 -4.10 -2.37 -6.76
CA LEU A 111 -3.60 -2.90 -8.03
C LEU A 111 -3.35 -4.41 -7.98
N THR A 112 -3.21 -5.01 -6.80
CA THR A 112 -2.87 -6.44 -6.66
C THR A 112 -3.87 -7.20 -5.79
N PHE A 113 -4.10 -6.79 -4.54
CA PHE A 113 -4.99 -7.56 -3.64
C PHE A 113 -6.43 -7.60 -4.15
N ILE A 114 -6.98 -6.45 -4.56
CA ILE A 114 -8.35 -6.40 -5.08
C ILE A 114 -8.54 -7.32 -6.29
N PRO A 115 -7.69 -7.26 -7.34
CA PRO A 115 -7.76 -8.23 -8.44
C PRO A 115 -7.62 -9.68 -7.99
N LEU A 116 -6.66 -10.00 -7.11
CA LEU A 116 -6.48 -11.37 -6.62
C LEU A 116 -7.74 -11.89 -5.92
N VAL A 117 -8.30 -11.10 -5.00
CA VAL A 117 -9.54 -11.47 -4.30
C VAL A 117 -10.71 -11.66 -5.26
N ARG A 118 -10.86 -10.78 -6.25
CA ARG A 118 -11.97 -10.84 -7.22
C ARG A 118 -11.90 -12.04 -8.14
N TYR A 119 -10.70 -12.39 -8.60
CA TYR A 119 -10.55 -13.32 -9.72
C TYR A 119 -9.98 -14.69 -9.33
N CYS A 120 -9.49 -14.86 -8.09
CA CYS A 120 -9.00 -16.14 -7.61
C CYS A 120 -10.12 -17.20 -7.57
N PRO A 121 -9.95 -18.37 -8.21
CA PRO A 121 -10.86 -19.50 -8.08
C PRO A 121 -11.02 -19.91 -6.62
N ARG A 122 -12.24 -20.30 -6.23
CA ARG A 122 -12.56 -20.56 -4.82
C ARG A 122 -11.74 -21.72 -4.24
N GLU A 123 -11.37 -22.67 -5.08
CA GLU A 123 -10.56 -23.85 -4.73
C GLU A 123 -9.10 -23.48 -4.39
N ARG A 124 -8.65 -22.30 -4.84
CA ARG A 124 -7.28 -21.78 -4.64
C ARG A 124 -7.20 -20.66 -3.61
N TRP A 125 -8.33 -20.25 -3.02
CA TRP A 125 -8.40 -19.11 -2.10
C TRP A 125 -7.50 -19.27 -0.87
N ASP A 126 -7.46 -20.45 -0.26
CA ASP A 126 -6.64 -20.68 0.93
C ASP A 126 -5.14 -20.48 0.62
N GLU A 127 -4.71 -20.92 -0.56
CA GLU A 127 -3.32 -20.86 -1.03
C GLU A 127 -2.91 -19.45 -1.50
N TRP A 128 -3.81 -18.74 -2.17
CA TRP A 128 -3.50 -17.48 -2.87
C TRP A 128 -4.00 -16.21 -2.21
N VAL A 129 -5.05 -16.29 -1.39
CA VAL A 129 -5.75 -15.11 -0.87
C VAL A 129 -5.71 -15.06 0.65
N LEU A 130 -6.00 -16.17 1.33
CA LEU A 130 -6.19 -16.18 2.78
C LEU A 130 -4.94 -15.70 3.52
N LEU A 131 -3.77 -16.26 3.19
CA LEU A 131 -2.51 -15.88 3.82
C LEU A 131 -2.17 -14.41 3.56
N LEU A 132 -2.36 -13.92 2.33
CA LEU A 132 -2.12 -12.52 1.98
C LEU A 132 -2.99 -11.57 2.83
N LEU A 133 -4.28 -11.88 2.94
CA LEU A 133 -5.24 -11.08 3.69
C LEU A 133 -4.92 -11.10 5.18
N GLU A 134 -4.50 -12.24 5.74
CA GLU A 134 -4.13 -12.34 7.15
C GLU A 134 -2.98 -11.39 7.48
N TYR A 135 -1.87 -11.44 6.73
CA TYR A 135 -0.74 -10.53 6.93
C TYR A 135 -1.13 -9.06 6.75
N LEU A 136 -1.93 -8.77 5.71
CA LEU A 136 -2.37 -7.40 5.45
C LEU A 136 -3.24 -6.87 6.58
N PHE A 137 -4.26 -7.61 7.01
CA PHE A 137 -5.22 -7.14 8.01
C PHE A 137 -4.62 -7.11 9.41
N PHE A 138 -3.73 -8.04 9.74
CA PHE A 138 -2.96 -7.98 10.98
C PHE A 138 -2.18 -6.66 11.07
N TYR A 139 -1.48 -6.28 10.00
CA TYR A 139 -0.76 -5.00 9.97
C TYR A 139 -1.71 -3.79 9.96
N CYS A 140 -2.77 -3.83 9.16
CA CYS A 140 -3.72 -2.71 9.03
C CYS A 140 -4.42 -2.42 10.37
N GLU A 141 -4.78 -3.45 11.14
CA GLU A 141 -5.43 -3.29 12.44
C GLU A 141 -4.55 -2.49 13.40
N ASP A 142 -3.29 -2.90 13.57
CA ASP A 142 -2.36 -2.24 14.48
C ASP A 142 -2.08 -0.79 14.05
N ILE A 143 -1.77 -0.58 12.77
CA ILE A 143 -1.36 0.74 12.30
C ILE A 143 -2.53 1.73 12.23
N PHE A 144 -3.75 1.28 11.90
CA PHE A 144 -4.92 2.13 11.95
C PHE A 144 -5.29 2.50 13.38
N ARG A 145 -5.23 1.53 14.31
CA ARG A 145 -5.47 1.80 15.72
C ARG A 145 -4.53 2.88 16.22
N TYR A 146 -3.23 2.76 15.94
CA TYR A 146 -2.24 3.77 16.33
C TYR A 146 -2.50 5.13 15.65
N ALA A 147 -2.64 5.17 14.34
CA ALA A 147 -2.71 6.41 13.58
C ALA A 147 -3.99 7.20 13.83
N TRP A 148 -5.16 6.52 13.86
CA TRP A 148 -6.43 7.18 14.15
C TRP A 148 -6.51 7.66 15.61
N LEU A 149 -6.01 6.87 16.57
CA LEU A 149 -6.00 7.27 17.97
C LEU A 149 -5.06 8.47 18.21
N SER A 150 -3.88 8.44 17.59
CA SER A 150 -2.94 9.57 17.63
C SER A 150 -3.56 10.82 17.02
N LEU A 151 -4.29 10.69 15.90
CA LEU A 151 -4.96 11.82 15.28
C LEU A 151 -6.01 12.44 16.20
N ILE A 152 -6.81 11.61 16.87
CA ILE A 152 -7.89 12.08 17.76
C ILE A 152 -7.30 12.74 19.01
N HIS A 153 -6.26 12.16 19.61
CA HIS A 153 -5.73 12.64 20.89
C HIS A 153 -4.70 13.78 20.74
N GLU A 154 -3.90 13.74 19.69
CA GLU A 154 -2.75 14.63 19.52
C GLU A 154 -2.86 15.57 18.31
N GLY A 155 -3.90 15.41 17.48
CA GLY A 155 -4.06 16.16 16.23
C GLY A 155 -3.02 15.78 15.17
N ARG A 156 -2.32 14.65 15.35
CA ARG A 156 -1.28 14.11 14.45
C ARG A 156 -1.55 12.65 14.20
N ALA A 157 -1.69 12.25 12.94
CA ALA A 157 -1.86 10.83 12.63
C ALA A 157 -0.54 10.06 12.74
N LYS A 158 0.62 10.75 12.76
CA LYS A 158 1.96 10.12 12.88
C LYS A 158 2.12 8.95 11.91
N VAL A 159 1.59 9.13 10.71
CA VAL A 159 1.56 8.11 9.66
C VAL A 159 3.00 7.73 9.31
N PRO A 160 3.30 6.44 9.09
CA PRO A 160 4.52 6.03 8.42
C PRO A 160 4.58 6.66 7.02
N ALA A 161 5.16 7.85 6.95
CA ALA A 161 5.39 8.60 5.74
C ALA A 161 6.88 8.48 5.39
N PHE A 162 7.41 7.26 5.36
CA PHE A 162 8.80 6.86 5.08
C PHE A 162 9.78 6.74 6.26
N PHE A 163 10.90 6.05 5.96
CA PHE A 163 12.17 6.04 6.70
C PHE A 163 12.93 7.36 6.57
N GLY A 164 12.30 8.44 7.03
CA GLY A 164 12.88 9.77 7.12
C GLY A 164 11.85 10.76 7.64
N ASP A 165 12.31 11.81 8.32
CA ASP A 165 11.42 12.84 8.83
C ASP A 165 10.83 13.63 7.66
N LEU A 166 9.51 13.83 7.67
CA LEU A 166 8.90 14.84 6.81
C LEU A 166 9.36 16.21 7.31
N TYR A 167 10.15 16.92 6.51
CA TYR A 167 10.59 18.27 6.84
C TYR A 167 9.62 19.28 6.23
N GLY A 168 9.06 20.17 7.06
CA GLY A 168 8.17 21.23 6.59
C GLY A 168 7.41 21.91 7.71
N PRO A 169 6.63 22.97 7.40
CA PRO A 169 5.76 23.63 8.37
C PRO A 169 4.81 22.61 9.02
N GLU A 170 4.69 22.66 10.35
CA GLU A 170 3.92 21.67 11.12
C GLU A 170 2.50 21.48 10.57
N GLU A 171 1.81 22.58 10.24
CA GLU A 171 0.46 22.56 9.66
C GLU A 171 0.37 21.73 8.36
N LYS A 172 1.37 21.86 7.48
CA LYS A 172 1.43 21.09 6.23
C LYS A 172 1.67 19.62 6.49
N LEU A 173 2.50 19.29 7.48
CA LEU A 173 2.73 17.91 7.91
C LEU A 173 1.46 17.28 8.48
N LYS A 174 0.72 17.98 9.35
CA LYS A 174 -0.58 17.49 9.87
C LYS A 174 -1.54 17.18 8.74
N LYS A 175 -1.65 18.09 7.76
CA LYS A 175 -2.56 17.93 6.63
C LYS A 175 -2.16 16.75 5.74
N LEU A 176 -0.86 16.59 5.43
CA LEU A 176 -0.36 15.46 4.65
C LEU A 176 -0.61 14.12 5.35
N GLU A 177 -0.34 14.04 6.66
CA GLU A 177 -0.59 12.84 7.47
C GLU A 177 -2.07 12.43 7.42
N VAL A 178 -2.99 13.39 7.56
CA VAL A 178 -4.44 13.13 7.50
C VAL A 178 -4.85 12.63 6.12
N GLU A 179 -4.38 13.27 5.04
CA GLU A 179 -4.70 12.84 3.68
C GLU A 179 -4.18 11.43 3.37
N LEU A 180 -2.96 11.10 3.81
CA LEU A 180 -2.40 9.76 3.68
C LEU A 180 -3.22 8.72 4.47
N LEU A 181 -3.57 9.02 5.72
CA LEU A 181 -4.39 8.12 6.55
C LEU A 181 -5.76 7.87 5.91
N ILE A 182 -6.43 8.93 5.44
CA ILE A 182 -7.74 8.82 4.78
C ILE A 182 -7.63 8.01 3.49
N LYS A 183 -6.64 8.29 2.64
CA LYS A 183 -6.43 7.57 1.37
C LYS A 183 -6.16 6.08 1.62
N PHE A 184 -5.34 5.76 2.62
CA PHE A 184 -5.04 4.38 2.96
C PHE A 184 -6.25 3.66 3.56
N THR A 185 -6.98 4.32 4.48
CA THR A 185 -8.25 3.82 5.02
C THR A 185 -9.24 3.50 3.89
N ARG A 186 -9.40 4.41 2.91
CA ARG A 186 -10.24 4.16 1.72
C ARG A 186 -9.77 2.95 0.91
N SER A 187 -8.46 2.74 0.79
CA SER A 187 -7.91 1.60 0.05
C SER A 187 -8.27 0.27 0.73
N VAL A 188 -8.14 0.20 2.06
CA VAL A 188 -8.55 -0.98 2.84
C VAL A 188 -10.07 -1.17 2.80
N SER A 189 -10.85 -0.10 2.95
CA SER A 189 -12.31 -0.17 2.83
C SER A 189 -12.77 -0.66 1.45
N SER A 190 -12.08 -0.27 0.37
CA SER A 190 -12.36 -0.81 -0.97
C SER A 190 -12.11 -2.31 -1.06
N LEU A 191 -11.05 -2.82 -0.43
CA LEU A 191 -10.79 -4.26 -0.35
C LEU A 191 -11.87 -4.98 0.46
N LEU A 192 -12.25 -4.45 1.63
CA LEU A 192 -13.32 -5.00 2.46
C LEU A 192 -14.66 -5.02 1.71
N LYS A 193 -14.96 -3.96 0.95
CA LYS A 193 -16.16 -3.90 0.08
C LYS A 193 -16.15 -5.02 -0.95
N VAL A 194 -14.99 -5.31 -1.55
CA VAL A 194 -14.85 -6.44 -2.48
C VAL A 194 -15.09 -7.76 -1.77
N LEU A 195 -14.44 -7.97 -0.62
CA LEU A 195 -14.61 -9.19 0.18
C LEU A 195 -16.04 -9.42 0.64
N ALA A 196 -16.82 -8.35 0.86
CA ALA A 196 -18.22 -8.39 1.23
C ALA A 196 -19.19 -8.42 0.03
N SER A 197 -18.70 -8.51 -1.22
CA SER A 197 -19.58 -8.51 -2.38
C SER A 197 -20.42 -9.79 -2.44
N GLU A 198 -21.65 -9.67 -2.97
CA GLU A 198 -22.53 -10.83 -3.18
C GLU A 198 -21.88 -11.88 -4.10
N GLU A 199 -21.10 -11.46 -5.08
CA GLU A 199 -20.38 -12.36 -5.99
C GLU A 199 -19.51 -13.36 -5.23
N LEU A 200 -18.79 -12.89 -4.19
CA LEU A 200 -17.93 -13.72 -3.35
C LEU A 200 -18.66 -14.40 -2.18
N ASN A 201 -19.88 -13.96 -1.87
CA ASN A 201 -20.65 -14.41 -0.71
C ASN A 201 -22.04 -14.95 -1.08
N SER A 202 -22.23 -15.38 -2.33
CA SER A 202 -23.54 -15.85 -2.85
C SER A 202 -24.10 -17.07 -2.14
N GLY A 203 -23.27 -17.79 -1.37
CA GLY A 203 -23.69 -18.90 -0.51
C GLY A 203 -24.16 -18.49 0.89
N LEU A 204 -24.08 -17.20 1.26
CA LEU A 204 -24.58 -16.69 2.54
C LEU A 204 -26.08 -16.40 2.44
N PRO A 205 -26.86 -16.65 3.51
CA PRO A 205 -28.27 -16.31 3.54
C PRO A 205 -28.45 -14.79 3.41
N ASP A 206 -29.36 -14.37 2.54
CA ASP A 206 -29.69 -12.95 2.37
C ASP A 206 -30.34 -12.41 3.65
N LEU A 207 -29.62 -11.51 4.33
CA LEU A 207 -30.06 -10.87 5.57
C LEU A 207 -31.27 -9.93 5.35
N ASN A 208 -31.52 -9.53 4.11
CA ASN A 208 -32.68 -8.71 3.72
C ASN A 208 -33.84 -9.54 3.17
N CYS A 209 -33.70 -10.86 3.09
CA CYS A 209 -34.82 -11.71 2.76
C CYS A 209 -35.87 -11.56 3.88
N PRO A 210 -37.09 -11.08 3.58
CA PRO A 210 -38.15 -11.09 4.57
C PRO A 210 -38.25 -12.53 5.07
N LYS A 211 -38.27 -12.73 6.40
CA LYS A 211 -38.54 -14.04 6.98
C LYS A 211 -39.85 -14.54 6.38
N SER A 212 -39.78 -15.38 5.35
CA SER A 212 -40.96 -16.06 4.86
C SER A 212 -41.31 -17.07 5.93
N ASP A 213 -42.48 -16.89 6.51
CA ASP A 213 -43.06 -17.73 7.53
C ASP A 213 -42.86 -19.21 7.19
N LEU A 214 -42.09 -19.88 8.04
CA LEU A 214 -41.93 -21.33 8.13
C LEU A 214 -42.40 -21.75 9.52
#